data_AF-A0A416W575-F1
#
_entry.id   AF-A0A416W575-F1
#
_cell.length_a   1.000
_cell.length_b   1.000
_cell.length_c   1.000
_cell.angle_alpha   90.00
_cell.angle_beta   90.00
_cell.angle_gamma   90.00
#
_symmetry.space_group_name_H-M   'P 1'
#
loop_
_entity.id
_entity.type
_entity.pdbx_description
1 polymer ?
#
loop_
_entity_poly.entity_id
_entity_poly.type
_entity_poly.pdbx_seq_one_letter_code
_entity_poly.pdbx_strand_id
1 'polypeptide(L)'
;MARKKRVDSKGRVLKVGESQRKDGLYMYRFTDDTGERQTIYANNIIELREQEQEIQKAEKENREAIEMPEFSAHIMRHTFCTRLCENDLNVKTTQSIMGHADIKTTMNIYTHVTEEKKQQELSKLNNIKIS
;
A
#
# COMPACT_ATOMS: atom_id res chain seq x y z
N MET A 1 -7.00 41.83 16.09
CA MET A 1 -7.70 40.57 16.43
C MET A 1 -7.02 39.42 15.71
N ALA A 2 -6.66 38.33 16.41
CA ALA A 2 -6.03 37.17 15.78
C ALA A 2 -7.01 36.50 14.81
N ARG A 3 -6.57 36.20 13.58
CA ARG A 3 -7.39 35.51 12.57
C ARG A 3 -7.66 34.09 13.07
N LYS A 4 -8.94 33.74 13.27
CA LYS A 4 -9.35 32.41 13.73
C LYS A 4 -8.80 31.34 12.78
N LYS A 5 -8.08 30.34 13.31
CA LYS A 5 -7.51 29.25 12.52
C LYS A 5 -8.64 28.46 11.83
N ARG A 6 -8.46 28.11 10.56
CA ARG A 6 -9.38 27.25 9.82
C ARG A 6 -9.18 25.81 10.31
N VAL A 7 -10.26 25.16 10.71
CA VAL A 7 -10.25 23.78 11.22
C VAL A 7 -11.23 22.92 10.44
N ASP A 8 -10.94 21.62 10.38
CA ASP A 8 -11.81 20.60 9.80
C ASP A 8 -12.90 20.15 10.80
N SER A 9 -13.78 19.23 10.37
CA SER A 9 -14.82 18.63 11.21
C SER A 9 -14.29 17.78 12.37
N LYS A 10 -13.01 17.40 12.34
CA LYS A 10 -12.31 16.61 13.36
C LYS A 10 -11.42 17.49 14.27
N GLY A 11 -11.49 18.82 14.15
CA GLY A 11 -10.73 19.78 14.96
C GLY A 11 -9.26 19.98 14.54
N ARG A 12 -8.81 19.42 13.41
CA ARG A 12 -7.45 19.58 12.89
C ARG A 12 -7.34 20.92 12.15
N VAL A 13 -6.18 21.57 12.27
CA VAL A 13 -5.92 22.85 11.58
C VAL A 13 -5.63 22.58 10.10
N LEU A 14 -6.35 23.28 9.24
CA LEU A 14 -6.18 23.28 7.80
C LEU A 14 -5.12 24.32 7.40
N LYS A 15 -4.18 23.92 6.55
CA LYS A 15 -3.17 24.80 5.93
C LYS A 15 -3.81 25.69 4.85
N VAL A 16 -3.01 26.60 4.30
CA VAL A 16 -3.38 27.38 3.12
C VAL A 16 -3.58 26.42 1.94
N GLY A 17 -4.59 26.66 1.10
CA GLY A 17 -4.96 25.74 0.00
C GLY A 17 -5.83 24.56 0.44
N GLU A 18 -5.75 24.11 1.69
CA GLU A 18 -6.55 22.99 2.21
C GLU A 18 -8.01 23.41 2.54
N SER A 19 -8.96 22.51 2.27
CA SER A 19 -10.35 22.63 2.71
C SER A 19 -11.01 21.25 2.80
N GLN A 20 -12.02 21.13 3.67
CA GLN A 20 -12.85 19.94 3.78
C GLN A 20 -14.26 20.25 3.28
N ARG A 21 -14.81 19.37 2.44
CA ARG A 21 -16.19 19.42 1.95
C ARG A 21 -17.17 18.83 2.98
N LYS A 22 -18.47 19.04 2.74
CA LYS A 22 -19.55 18.55 3.61
C LYS A 22 -19.65 17.02 3.65
N ASP A 23 -19.24 16.35 2.58
CA ASP A 23 -19.17 14.89 2.44
C ASP A 23 -17.97 14.27 3.18
N GLY A 24 -17.05 15.09 3.70
CA GLY A 24 -15.83 14.66 4.37
C GLY A 24 -14.60 14.58 3.48
N LEU A 25 -14.74 14.77 2.16
CA LEU A 25 -13.63 14.78 1.20
C LEU A 25 -12.76 16.03 1.42
N TYR A 26 -11.45 15.83 1.42
CA TYR A 26 -10.48 16.91 1.50
C TYR A 26 -10.06 17.33 0.10
N MET A 27 -9.80 18.62 -0.07
CA MET A 27 -9.27 19.16 -1.32
C MET A 27 -8.18 20.19 -1.06
N TYR A 28 -7.16 20.17 -1.91
CA TYR A 28 -6.05 21.10 -1.90
C TYR A 28 -5.92 21.75 -3.28
N ARG A 29 -5.90 23.08 -3.30
CA ARG A 29 -5.74 23.88 -4.52
C ARG A 29 -4.36 24.52 -4.55
N PHE A 30 -3.64 24.31 -5.63
CA PHE A 30 -2.33 24.91 -5.89
C PHE A 30 -2.24 25.45 -7.31
N THR A 31 -1.11 26.05 -7.63
CA THR A 31 -0.81 26.56 -8.97
C THR A 31 0.51 25.94 -9.37
N ASP A 32 0.50 25.25 -10.51
CA ASP A 32 1.66 24.53 -11.02
C ASP A 32 2.68 25.53 -11.59
N ASP A 33 3.86 25.04 -11.94
CA ASP A 33 4.91 25.80 -12.63
C ASP A 33 4.45 26.38 -13.98
N THR A 34 3.49 25.74 -14.64
CA THR A 34 2.80 26.20 -15.86
C THR A 34 1.87 27.40 -15.61
N GLY A 35 1.58 27.74 -14.35
CA GLY A 35 0.61 28.76 -13.97
C GLY A 35 -0.85 28.28 -13.99
N GLU A 36 -1.10 27.01 -14.30
CA GLU A 36 -2.42 26.41 -14.25
C GLU A 36 -2.84 26.08 -12.81
N ARG A 37 -4.13 26.22 -12.51
CA ARG A 37 -4.67 25.94 -11.17
C ARG A 37 -5.14 24.50 -11.08
N GLN A 38 -4.38 23.67 -10.38
CA GLN A 38 -4.78 22.29 -10.10
C GLN A 38 -5.50 22.16 -8.76
N THR A 39 -6.30 21.10 -8.65
CA THR A 39 -6.98 20.72 -7.42
C THR A 39 -6.90 19.21 -7.24
N ILE A 40 -6.30 18.78 -6.13
CA ILE A 40 -6.26 17.38 -5.72
C ILE A 40 -7.31 17.10 -4.64
N TYR A 41 -7.72 15.85 -4.55
CA TYR A 41 -8.75 15.38 -3.63
C TYR A 41 -8.27 14.13 -2.91
N ALA A 42 -8.60 14.00 -1.62
CA ALA A 42 -8.28 12.83 -0.81
C ALA A 42 -9.36 12.56 0.24
N ASN A 43 -9.50 11.31 0.65
CA ASN A 43 -10.48 10.92 1.66
C ASN A 43 -10.04 11.34 3.07
N ASN A 44 -8.75 11.56 3.25
CA ASN A 44 -8.18 11.96 4.53
C ASN A 44 -7.12 13.06 4.36
N ILE A 45 -6.94 13.87 5.40
CA ILE A 45 -6.00 15.01 5.37
C ILE A 45 -4.53 14.57 5.29
N ILE A 46 -4.20 13.34 5.68
CA ILE A 46 -2.83 12.83 5.69
C ILE A 46 -2.44 12.49 4.24
N GLU A 47 -3.26 11.70 3.57
CA GLU A 47 -3.19 11.37 2.14
C GLU A 47 -3.14 12.63 1.28
N LEU A 48 -3.98 13.64 1.55
CA LEU A 48 -3.93 14.92 0.83
C LEU A 48 -2.55 15.59 0.91
N ARG A 49 -1.91 15.53 2.09
CA ARG A 49 -0.60 16.13 2.35
C ARG A 49 0.53 15.29 1.77
N GLU A 50 0.40 13.98 1.75
CA GLU A 50 1.34 13.08 1.09
C GLU A 50 1.31 13.31 -0.44
N GLN A 51 0.13 13.44 -1.03
CA GLN A 51 -0.03 13.82 -2.44
C GLN A 51 0.58 15.20 -2.73
N GLU A 52 0.30 16.21 -1.89
CA GLU A 52 0.93 17.54 -2.00
C GLU A 52 2.47 17.44 -1.99
N GLN A 53 3.04 16.69 -1.05
CA GLN A 53 4.50 16.52 -0.93
C GLN A 53 5.10 15.80 -2.13
N GLU A 54 4.41 14.78 -2.64
CA GLU A 54 4.86 14.02 -3.79
C GLU A 54 4.84 14.86 -5.06
N ILE A 55 3.82 15.71 -5.26
CA ILE A 55 3.77 16.66 -6.37
C ILE A 55 4.94 17.65 -6.28
N GLN A 56 5.18 18.26 -5.13
CA GLN A 56 6.31 19.18 -4.94
C GLN A 56 7.67 18.50 -5.18
N LYS A 57 7.80 17.25 -4.77
CA LYS A 57 9.00 16.46 -4.99
C LYS A 57 9.18 16.10 -6.47
N ALA A 58 8.11 15.70 -7.13
CA ALA A 58 8.08 15.35 -8.54
C ALA A 58 8.43 16.55 -9.42
N GLU A 59 7.86 17.74 -9.14
CA GLU A 59 8.22 19.01 -9.77
C GLU A 59 9.71 19.32 -9.60
N LYS A 60 10.23 19.20 -8.37
CA LYS A 60 11.65 19.44 -8.09
C LYS A 60 12.58 18.47 -8.82
N GLU A 61 12.14 17.22 -8.98
CA GLU A 61 12.87 16.16 -9.68
C GLU A 61 12.58 16.14 -11.19
N ASN A 62 11.76 17.07 -11.69
CA ASN A 62 11.30 17.17 -13.08
C ASN A 62 10.77 15.83 -13.63
N ARG A 63 9.92 15.17 -12.83
CA ARG A 63 9.24 13.91 -13.16
C ARG A 63 7.74 14.03 -12.88
N GLU A 64 6.97 13.08 -13.39
CA GLU A 64 5.56 12.97 -13.04
C GLU A 64 5.38 12.49 -11.59
N ALA A 65 4.33 12.97 -10.93
CA ALA A 65 3.95 12.55 -9.58
C ALA A 65 3.43 11.12 -9.60
N ILE A 66 3.86 10.32 -8.62
CA ILE A 66 3.49 8.90 -8.54
C ILE A 66 2.55 8.71 -7.35
N GLU A 67 1.36 8.19 -7.60
CA GLU A 67 0.48 7.77 -6.51
C GLU A 67 1.04 6.50 -5.86
N MET A 68 1.34 6.58 -4.57
CA MET A 68 1.73 5.40 -3.81
C MET A 68 0.48 4.57 -3.48
N PRO A 69 0.47 3.27 -3.80
CA PRO A 69 -0.60 2.39 -3.36
C PRO A 69 -0.61 2.28 -1.84
N GLU A 70 -1.80 2.08 -1.26
CA GLU A 70 -1.92 1.81 0.16
C GLU A 70 -1.11 0.56 0.54
N PHE A 71 -0.12 0.73 1.42
CA PHE A 71 0.63 -0.37 1.97
C PHE A 71 0.52 -0.39 3.49
N SER A 72 0.52 -1.59 4.05
CA SER A 72 0.50 -1.81 5.49
C SER A 72 1.53 -2.86 5.86
N ALA A 73 1.91 -2.92 7.14
CA ALA A 73 2.76 -3.99 7.65
C ALA A 73 2.17 -5.39 7.36
N HIS A 74 0.83 -5.49 7.26
CA HIS A 74 0.16 -6.73 6.87
C HIS A 74 0.38 -7.10 5.40
N ILE A 75 0.33 -6.12 4.48
CA ILE A 75 0.64 -6.34 3.06
C ILE A 75 2.11 -6.73 2.89
N MET A 76 3.03 -6.04 3.57
CA MET A 76 4.45 -6.39 3.55
C MET A 76 4.69 -7.81 4.08
N ARG A 77 4.00 -8.20 5.15
CA ARG A 77 4.04 -9.56 5.70
C ARG A 77 3.62 -10.57 4.65
N HIS A 78 2.52 -10.34 3.93
CA HIS A 78 2.07 -11.22 2.85
C HIS A 78 3.10 -11.33 1.72
N THR A 79 3.65 -10.20 1.25
CA THR A 79 4.69 -10.22 0.21
C THR A 79 5.92 -11.02 0.66
N PHE A 80 6.36 -10.83 1.90
CA PHE A 80 7.48 -11.59 2.46
C PHE A 80 7.20 -13.10 2.51
N CYS A 81 6.00 -13.51 2.93
CA CYS A 81 5.58 -14.92 2.90
C CYS A 81 5.67 -15.52 1.49
N THR A 82 5.05 -14.83 0.52
CA THR A 82 4.98 -15.31 -0.85
C THR A 82 6.37 -15.52 -1.41
N ARG A 83 7.30 -14.57 -1.17
CA ARG A 83 8.70 -14.71 -1.57
C ARG A 83 9.42 -15.86 -0.87
N LEU A 84 9.18 -16.11 0.43
CA LEU A 84 9.76 -17.25 1.13
C LEU A 84 9.25 -18.59 0.56
N CYS A 85 7.97 -18.68 0.23
CA CYS A 85 7.35 -19.87 -0.35
C CYS A 85 7.76 -20.11 -1.81
N GLU A 86 7.96 -19.05 -2.61
CA GLU A 86 8.53 -19.15 -3.95
C GLU A 86 9.89 -19.87 -3.91
N ASN A 87 10.73 -19.54 -2.92
CA ASN A 87 12.07 -20.11 -2.71
C ASN A 87 12.08 -21.50 -2.01
N ASP A 88 11.01 -22.29 -2.14
CA ASP A 88 10.89 -23.68 -1.66
C ASP A 88 11.08 -23.92 -0.16
N LEU A 89 10.88 -22.90 0.68
CA LEU A 89 10.82 -23.11 2.11
C LEU A 89 9.53 -23.84 2.48
N ASN A 90 9.69 -25.00 3.12
CA ASN A 90 8.60 -25.76 3.74
C ASN A 90 7.71 -24.81 4.57
N VAL A 91 6.39 -24.94 4.43
CA VAL A 91 5.39 -24.12 5.14
C VAL A 91 5.64 -24.06 6.65
N LYS A 92 6.13 -25.16 7.26
CA LYS A 92 6.52 -25.20 8.68
C LYS A 92 7.72 -24.31 9.00
N THR A 93 8.70 -24.24 8.11
CA THR A 93 9.87 -23.36 8.26
C THR A 93 9.46 -21.90 8.13
N THR A 94 8.62 -21.57 7.14
CA THR A 94 8.05 -20.23 6.98
C THR A 94 7.24 -19.82 8.21
N GLN A 95 6.41 -20.72 8.75
CA GLN A 95 5.65 -20.47 9.99
C GLN A 95 6.56 -20.13 11.17
N SER A 96 7.66 -20.88 11.34
CA SER A 96 8.64 -20.66 12.40
C SER A 96 9.35 -19.30 12.26
N ILE A 97 9.80 -18.97 11.05
CA ILE A 97 10.44 -17.68 10.73
C ILE A 97 9.50 -16.50 11.02
N MET A 98 8.20 -16.68 10.78
CA MET A 98 7.19 -15.65 10.97
C MET A 98 6.65 -15.52 12.39
N GLY A 99 6.94 -16.49 13.27
CA GLY A 99 6.49 -16.48 14.67
C GLY A 99 4.97 -16.51 14.84
N HIS A 100 4.23 -17.14 13.92
CA HIS A 100 2.77 -17.25 14.01
C HIS A 100 2.33 -18.31 15.02
N ALA A 101 1.56 -17.90 16.03
CA ALA A 101 0.91 -18.81 16.97
C ALA A 101 -0.24 -19.61 16.33
N ASP A 102 -0.96 -19.01 15.38
CA ASP A 102 -1.97 -19.69 14.55
C ASP A 102 -1.69 -19.42 13.06
N ILE A 103 -1.68 -20.49 12.29
CA ILE A 103 -1.38 -20.47 10.85
C ILE A 103 -2.61 -20.16 10.00
N LYS A 104 -3.83 -20.25 10.53
CA LYS A 104 -5.09 -20.17 9.75
C LYS A 104 -5.27 -18.89 8.92
N THR A 105 -4.92 -17.73 9.47
CA THR A 105 -4.99 -16.43 8.76
C THR A 105 -4.03 -16.34 7.57
N THR A 106 -2.95 -17.10 7.66
CA THR A 106 -1.81 -17.14 6.75
C THR A 106 -2.21 -18.17 5.67
N MET A 107 -2.66 -19.37 6.07
CA MET A 107 -2.94 -20.54 5.22
C MET A 107 -4.01 -20.36 4.14
N ASN A 108 -5.06 -19.55 4.38
CA ASN A 108 -6.13 -19.33 3.40
C ASN A 108 -5.66 -18.62 2.12
N ILE A 109 -4.56 -17.85 2.19
CA ILE A 109 -3.93 -17.23 1.01
C ILE A 109 -2.96 -18.23 0.34
N TYR A 110 -2.48 -19.23 1.09
CA TYR A 110 -1.41 -20.16 0.65
C TYR A 110 -1.88 -21.40 -0.06
N THR A 111 -3.14 -21.82 0.13
CA THR A 111 -3.70 -22.98 -0.56
C THR A 111 -3.59 -22.86 -2.08
N HIS A 112 -3.73 -21.65 -2.64
CA HIS A 112 -3.60 -21.42 -4.08
C HIS A 112 -2.18 -21.63 -4.62
N VAL A 113 -1.14 -21.18 -3.91
CA VAL A 113 0.27 -21.34 -4.33
C VAL A 113 0.70 -22.81 -4.23
N THR A 114 0.17 -23.55 -3.24
CA THR A 114 0.49 -24.97 -3.08
C THR A 114 -0.14 -25.87 -4.13
N GLU A 115 -1.30 -25.55 -4.70
CA GLU A 115 -1.95 -26.44 -5.71
C GLU A 115 -1.18 -26.44 -7.03
N GLU A 116 -0.68 -25.28 -7.48
CA GLU A 116 0.15 -25.16 -8.69
C GLU A 116 1.51 -25.86 -8.49
N LYS A 117 2.18 -25.61 -7.37
CA LYS A 117 3.43 -26.32 -7.03
C LYS A 117 3.22 -27.82 -6.89
N LYS A 118 2.10 -28.27 -6.31
CA LYS A 118 1.77 -29.69 -6.18
C LYS A 118 1.59 -30.35 -7.55
N GLN A 119 0.95 -29.69 -8.52
CA GLN A 119 0.89 -30.22 -9.89
C GLN A 119 2.26 -30.28 -10.56
N GLN A 120 3.12 -29.27 -10.35
CA GLN A 120 4.50 -29.29 -10.85
C GLN A 120 5.33 -30.41 -10.21
N GLU A 121 5.28 -30.60 -8.89
CA GLU A 121 5.99 -31.68 -8.19
C GLU A 121 5.46 -33.07 -8.59
N LEU A 122 4.14 -33.23 -8.73
CA LEU A 122 3.54 -34.47 -9.27
C LEU A 122 4.01 -34.77 -10.70
N SER A 123 4.15 -33.74 -11.53
CA SER A 123 4.68 -33.92 -12.89
C SER A 123 6.16 -34.35 -12.91
N LYS A 124 6.96 -33.91 -11.93
CA LYS A 124 8.36 -34.36 -11.76
C LYS A 124 8.44 -35.81 -11.29
N LEU A 125 7.51 -36.24 -10.43
CA LEU A 125 7.41 -37.61 -9.92
C LEU A 125 7.05 -38.63 -11.02
N ASN A 126 6.25 -38.24 -12.02
CA ASN A 126 5.88 -39.12 -13.14
C ASN A 126 7.08 -39.54 -14.01
N ASN A 127 8.22 -38.85 -13.92
CA ASN A 127 9.45 -39.22 -14.63
C ASN A 127 10.38 -40.13 -13.81
N ILE A 128 10.03 -40.47 -12.56
CA ILE A 128 10.79 -41.41 -11.75
C ILE A 128 10.29 -42.82 -12.07
N LYS A 129 10.97 -43.52 -12.99
CA LYS A 129 10.80 -44.96 -13.15
C LYS A 129 11.37 -45.65 -11.91
N ILE A 130 10.49 -46.19 -11.09
CA ILE A 130 10.86 -47.19 -10.08
C ILE A 130 11.08 -48.49 -10.85
N SER A 131 12.36 -48.84 -11.07
CA SER A 131 12.79 -50.10 -11.68
C SER A 131 12.98 -51.19 -10.63
#